data_AF-A0A7S1CZ42-F1
#
_entry.id   AF-A0A7S1CZ42-F1
#
_cell.length_a   1.000
_cell.length_b   1.000
_cell.length_c   1.000
_cell.angle_alpha   90.00
_cell.angle_beta   90.00
_cell.angle_gamma   90.00
#
_symmetry.space_group_name_H-M   'P 1'
#
loop_
_entity.id
_entity.type
_entity.pdbx_description
1 polymer ?
#
loop_
_entity_poly.entity_id
_entity_poly.type
_entity_poly.pdbx_seq_one_letter_code
_entity_poly.pdbx_strand_id
1 'polypeptide(L)'
;ARCSQGAVLTIWRPTECQLEQLKEGTVIRFYSLSVKRSKFDKQVQLTASEKTGMRVVSRVKNDILCRKFLPRRRSTIFQLHVASRKLLNGSPIASSEAEIDVYGFVVKVVDKLDRRHVYITDQSGLVLRVDQQTNPAESLQGARP
;
A
#
# COMPACT_ATOMS: atom_id res chain seq x y z
N ALA A 1 13.49 -20.78 6.19
CA ALA A 1 13.59 -19.47 6.86
C ALA A 1 12.29 -18.70 6.64
N ARG A 2 11.45 -18.62 7.67
CA ARG A 2 10.12 -17.96 7.65
C ARG A 2 10.26 -16.44 7.82
N CYS A 3 9.32 -15.71 7.20
CA CYS A 3 9.02 -14.29 7.35
C CYS A 3 10.02 -13.28 6.76
N SER A 4 9.77 -12.83 5.52
CA SER A 4 10.07 -11.43 5.17
C SER A 4 9.07 -10.54 5.89
N GLN A 5 9.35 -10.16 7.13
CA GLN A 5 8.64 -9.07 7.78
C GLN A 5 8.92 -7.80 6.96
N GLY A 6 7.87 -7.23 6.36
CA GLY A 6 7.95 -5.91 5.78
C GLY A 6 8.29 -4.87 6.85
N ALA A 7 8.88 -3.77 6.43
CA ALA A 7 9.14 -2.62 7.28
C ALA A 7 8.67 -1.37 6.55
N VAL A 8 8.10 -0.42 7.29
CA VAL A 8 7.68 0.87 6.75
C VAL A 8 8.83 1.86 6.96
N LEU A 9 9.40 2.38 5.87
CA LEU A 9 10.43 3.41 5.90
C LEU A 9 9.80 4.78 5.66
N THR A 10 9.98 5.70 6.61
CA THR A 10 9.58 7.11 6.46
C THR A 10 10.80 7.98 6.21
N ILE A 11 10.78 8.75 5.12
CA ILE A 11 11.80 9.74 4.76
C ILE A 11 11.13 11.11 4.73
N TRP A 12 11.58 12.01 5.60
CA TRP A 12 11.07 13.38 5.65
C TRP A 12 11.82 14.27 4.68
N ARG A 13 11.09 15.08 3.90
CA ARG A 13 11.65 16.03 2.90
C ARG A 13 12.67 15.34 1.97
N PRO A 14 12.26 14.29 1.22
CA PRO A 14 13.17 13.61 0.31
C PRO A 14 13.63 14.57 -0.79
N THR A 15 14.89 14.45 -1.21
CA THR A 15 15.41 15.21 -2.36
C THR A 15 14.94 14.58 -3.67
N GLU A 16 14.94 15.35 -4.77
CA GLU A 16 14.56 14.83 -6.10
C GLU A 16 15.43 13.64 -6.52
N CYS A 17 16.75 13.74 -6.31
CA CYS A 17 17.68 12.63 -6.57
C CYS A 17 17.35 11.37 -5.76
N GLN A 18 16.87 11.53 -4.51
CA GLN A 18 16.41 10.38 -3.72
C GLN A 18 15.13 9.78 -4.30
N LEU A 19 14.16 10.60 -4.69
CA LEU A 19 12.91 10.14 -5.30
C LEU A 19 13.14 9.38 -6.61
N GLU A 20 14.09 9.82 -7.43
CA GLU A 20 14.46 9.14 -8.68
C GLU A 20 15.05 7.74 -8.45
N GLN A 21 15.75 7.54 -7.34
CA GLN A 21 16.35 6.25 -6.96
C GLN A 21 15.35 5.32 -6.27
N LEU A 22 14.37 5.88 -5.54
CA LEU A 22 13.37 5.15 -4.76
C LEU A 22 12.21 4.64 -5.62
N LYS A 23 12.51 3.66 -6.49
CA LYS A 23 11.51 2.99 -7.33
C LYS A 23 11.18 1.60 -6.80
N GLU A 24 9.93 1.17 -6.94
CA GLU A 24 9.52 -0.21 -6.62
C GLU A 24 10.39 -1.23 -7.36
N GLY A 25 10.73 -2.33 -6.70
CA GLY A 25 11.63 -3.35 -7.25
C GLY A 25 13.12 -2.98 -7.24
N THR A 26 13.50 -1.79 -6.75
CA THR A 26 14.90 -1.40 -6.60
C THR A 26 15.46 -1.89 -5.27
N VAL A 27 16.69 -2.41 -5.29
CA VAL A 27 17.40 -2.79 -4.06
C VAL A 27 18.31 -1.65 -3.62
N ILE A 28 18.00 -1.08 -2.47
CA ILE A 28 18.72 0.05 -1.90
C ILE A 28 19.27 -0.36 -0.54
N ARG A 29 20.53 -0.01 -0.29
CA ARG A 29 21.14 -0.13 1.03
C ARG A 29 21.05 1.22 1.73
N PHE A 30 20.34 1.22 2.85
CA PHE A 30 20.30 2.35 3.78
C PHE A 30 21.28 2.14 4.92
N TYR A 31 21.81 3.25 5.43
CA TYR A 31 22.71 3.31 6.58
C TYR A 31 22.15 4.26 7.63
N SER A 32 22.43 4.02 8.92
CA SER A 32 22.05 4.93 10.00
C SER A 32 20.55 5.27 10.04
N LEU A 33 19.69 4.24 9.94
CA LEU A 33 18.25 4.40 10.13
C LEU A 33 17.89 4.33 11.62
N SER A 34 16.96 5.18 12.04
CA SER A 34 16.32 5.04 13.36
C SER A 34 15.25 3.96 13.29
N VAL A 35 15.20 3.10 14.32
CA VAL A 35 14.23 2.01 14.40
C VAL A 35 13.23 2.31 15.51
N LYS A 36 11.94 2.28 15.17
CA LYS A 36 10.85 2.33 16.14
C LYS A 36 10.06 1.03 16.03
N ARG A 37 9.88 0.35 17.16
CA ARG A 37 8.92 -0.76 17.23
C ARG A 37 7.54 -0.16 17.47
N SER A 38 6.65 -0.28 16.48
CA SER A 38 5.25 0.03 16.70
C SER A 38 4.67 -1.02 17.66
N LYS A 39 3.90 -0.56 18.65
CA LYS A 39 3.15 -1.46 19.55
C LYS A 39 1.87 -2.00 18.89
N PHE A 40 1.43 -1.36 17.81
CA PHE A 40 0.10 -1.56 17.20
C PHE A 40 0.17 -2.28 15.86
N ASP A 41 1.08 -1.86 14.99
CA ASP A 41 1.37 -2.57 13.75
C ASP A 41 2.52 -3.54 14.02
N LYS A 42 2.33 -4.82 13.75
CA LYS A 42 3.36 -5.86 13.91
C LYS A 42 4.55 -5.69 12.94
N GLN A 43 4.67 -4.52 12.30
CA GLN A 43 5.69 -4.14 11.34
C GLN A 43 6.75 -3.24 11.99
N VAL A 44 8.00 -3.39 11.54
CA VAL A 44 9.11 -2.55 11.98
C VAL A 44 8.99 -1.19 11.29
N GLN A 45 9.05 -0.10 12.06
CA GLN A 45 9.10 1.25 11.50
C GLN A 45 10.54 1.74 11.45
N LEU A 46 10.95 2.23 10.29
CA LEU A 46 12.26 2.80 10.02
C LEU A 46 12.08 4.27 9.68
N THR A 47 12.95 5.13 10.21
CA THR A 47 12.92 6.56 9.91
C THR A 47 14.30 7.02 9.47
N ALA A 48 14.36 7.72 8.34
CA ALA A 48 15.58 8.37 7.88
C ALA A 48 15.82 9.69 8.64
N SER A 49 17.10 9.98 8.87
CA SER A 49 17.58 11.23 9.47
C SER A 49 18.60 11.89 8.53
N GLU A 50 19.09 13.07 8.88
CA GLU A 50 20.14 13.77 8.13
C GLU A 50 21.44 12.95 8.00
N LYS A 51 21.68 12.01 8.91
CA LYS A 51 22.86 11.12 8.89
C LYS A 51 22.64 9.85 8.06
N THR A 52 21.44 9.66 7.50
CA THR A 52 21.09 8.46 6.75
C THR A 52 21.78 8.47 5.39
N GLY A 53 22.69 7.52 5.19
CA GLY A 53 23.28 7.25 3.88
C GLY A 53 22.39 6.35 3.04
N MET A 54 22.40 6.53 1.72
CA MET A 54 21.64 5.73 0.77
C MET A 54 22.52 5.32 -0.42
N ARG A 55 22.46 4.05 -0.84
CA ARG A 55 23.19 3.55 -2.01
C ARG A 55 22.42 2.48 -2.76
N VAL A 56 22.23 2.68 -4.06
CA VAL A 56 21.63 1.67 -4.96
C VAL A 56 22.57 0.47 -5.12
N VAL A 57 22.03 -0.75 -5.09
CA VAL A 57 22.78 -1.98 -5.31
C VAL A 57 22.59 -2.40 -6.77
N SER A 58 23.57 -2.11 -7.62
CA SER A 58 23.45 -2.28 -9.09
C SER A 58 23.56 -3.73 -9.58
N ARG A 59 24.03 -4.67 -8.74
CA ARG A 59 24.22 -6.08 -9.10
C ARG A 59 23.40 -6.99 -8.20
N VAL A 60 22.10 -7.05 -8.46
CA VAL A 60 21.19 -8.00 -7.81
C VAL A 60 20.99 -9.16 -8.76
N LYS A 61 21.22 -10.39 -8.31
CA LYS A 61 20.84 -11.57 -9.09
C LYS A 61 19.33 -11.59 -9.24
N ASN A 62 18.82 -11.67 -10.48
CA ASN A 62 17.39 -11.65 -10.78
C ASN A 62 16.60 -12.66 -9.95
N ASP A 63 17.18 -13.84 -9.70
CA ASP A 63 16.56 -14.89 -8.88
C ASP A 63 16.25 -14.46 -7.44
N ILE A 64 17.04 -13.56 -6.86
CA ILE A 64 16.80 -13.03 -5.51
C ILE A 64 15.66 -12.02 -5.54
N LEU A 65 15.63 -11.15 -6.55
CA LEU A 65 14.58 -10.15 -6.70
C LEU A 65 13.23 -10.81 -6.95
N CYS A 66 13.15 -11.76 -7.89
CA CYS A 66 11.93 -12.49 -8.23
C CYS A 66 11.36 -13.30 -7.06
N ARG A 67 12.19 -13.70 -6.08
CA ARG A 67 11.75 -14.43 -4.88
C ARG A 67 11.27 -13.52 -3.74
N LYS A 68 11.59 -12.23 -3.77
CA LYS A 68 11.38 -11.31 -2.64
C LYS A 68 10.51 -10.11 -2.97
N PHE A 69 10.42 -9.75 -4.24
CA PHE A 69 9.58 -8.67 -4.74
C PHE A 69 8.52 -9.24 -5.67
N LEU A 70 7.26 -8.89 -5.39
CA LEU A 70 6.15 -9.14 -6.29
C LEU A 70 5.72 -7.78 -6.86
N PRO A 71 5.82 -7.55 -8.17
CA PRO A 71 5.33 -6.32 -8.78
C PRO A 71 3.85 -6.13 -8.49
N ARG A 72 3.43 -4.88 -8.27
CA ARG A 72 2.02 -4.50 -8.16
C ARG A 72 1.22 -5.02 -9.35
N ARG A 73 0.07 -5.62 -9.08
CA ARG A 73 -0.84 -6.18 -10.09
C ARG A 73 -2.26 -5.73 -9.80
N ARG A 74 -2.91 -5.24 -10.84
CA ARG A 74 -4.33 -4.88 -10.79
C ARG A 74 -5.16 -6.15 -10.65
N SER A 75 -6.08 -6.14 -9.69
CA SER A 75 -7.04 -7.21 -9.46
C SER A 75 -8.43 -6.78 -9.94
N THR A 76 -9.19 -7.72 -10.51
CA THR A 76 -10.61 -7.50 -10.80
C THR A 76 -11.44 -7.67 -9.53
N ILE A 77 -12.62 -7.04 -9.48
CA ILE A 77 -13.54 -7.16 -8.33
C ILE A 77 -13.95 -8.63 -8.13
N PHE A 78 -14.10 -9.39 -9.21
CA PHE A 78 -14.35 -10.84 -9.13
C PHE A 78 -13.20 -11.61 -8.46
N GLN A 79 -11.95 -11.32 -8.81
CA GLN A 79 -10.80 -11.97 -8.17
C GLN A 79 -10.74 -11.67 -6.68
N LEU A 80 -11.08 -10.44 -6.29
CA LEU A 80 -11.20 -10.06 -4.89
C LEU A 80 -12.31 -10.79 -4.16
N HIS A 81 -13.47 -10.93 -4.79
CA HIS A 81 -14.58 -11.70 -4.24
C HIS A 81 -14.20 -13.18 -4.02
N VAL A 82 -13.48 -13.79 -4.95
CA VAL A 82 -12.99 -15.16 -4.78
C VAL A 82 -11.93 -15.23 -3.67
N ALA A 83 -11.02 -14.26 -3.60
CA ALA A 83 -9.98 -14.21 -2.57
C ALA A 83 -10.58 -14.02 -1.17
N SER A 84 -11.58 -13.15 -1.02
CA SER A 84 -12.25 -12.90 0.27
C SER A 84 -12.96 -14.15 0.79
N ARG A 85 -13.60 -14.94 -0.10
CA ARG A 85 -14.20 -16.23 0.28
C ARG A 85 -13.17 -17.24 0.76
N LYS A 86 -11.99 -17.28 0.13
CA LYS A 86 -10.90 -18.15 0.57
C LYS A 86 -10.37 -17.75 1.96
N LEU A 87 -10.31 -16.44 2.25
CA LEU A 87 -9.96 -15.92 3.58
C LEU A 87 -11.00 -16.34 4.64
N LEU A 88 -12.30 -16.26 4.32
CA LEU A 88 -13.38 -16.69 5.20
C LEU A 88 -13.36 -18.21 5.48
N ASN A 89 -12.90 -19.00 4.50
CA ASN A 89 -12.83 -20.46 4.61
C ASN A 89 -11.52 -20.96 5.27
N GLY A 90 -10.77 -20.09 5.95
CA GLY A 90 -9.56 -20.47 6.69
C GLY A 90 -8.36 -20.85 5.82
N SER A 91 -8.38 -20.52 4.52
CA SER A 91 -7.20 -20.68 3.67
C SER A 91 -6.11 -19.71 4.15
N PRO A 92 -4.85 -20.16 4.32
CA PRO A 92 -3.74 -19.29 4.69
C PRO A 92 -3.30 -18.46 3.48
N ILE A 93 -4.17 -17.58 3.00
CA ILE A 93 -3.73 -16.49 2.12
C ILE A 93 -3.08 -15.48 3.06
N ALA A 94 -1.75 -15.42 2.97
CA ALA A 94 -0.90 -14.56 3.76
C ALA A 94 -1.15 -13.09 3.45
N SER A 95 -2.24 -12.50 3.92
CA SER A 95 -2.42 -11.04 3.97
C SER A 95 -3.79 -10.62 4.52
N SER A 96 -3.92 -10.53 5.83
CA SER A 96 -4.92 -9.63 6.45
C SER A 96 -4.56 -8.14 6.24
N GLU A 97 -3.43 -7.85 5.58
CA GLU A 97 -2.84 -6.51 5.41
C GLU A 97 -2.43 -6.24 3.94
N ALA A 98 -2.98 -6.97 2.96
CA ALA A 98 -2.61 -6.73 1.55
C ALA A 98 -3.24 -5.44 1.06
N GLU A 99 -2.38 -4.48 0.69
CA GLU A 99 -2.76 -3.44 -0.25
C GLU A 99 -3.11 -4.08 -1.59
N ILE A 100 -4.21 -3.62 -2.19
CA ILE A 100 -4.75 -4.18 -3.43
C ILE A 100 -4.99 -3.04 -4.41
N ASP A 101 -4.45 -3.17 -5.62
CA ASP A 101 -4.74 -2.25 -6.71
C ASP A 101 -5.97 -2.76 -7.50
N VAL A 102 -6.98 -1.92 -7.65
CA VAL A 102 -8.21 -2.20 -8.40
C VAL A 102 -8.54 -1.09 -9.37
N TYR A 103 -9.34 -1.40 -10.38
CA TYR A 103 -9.93 -0.40 -11.26
C TYR A 103 -11.38 -0.76 -11.56
N GLY A 104 -12.17 0.25 -11.92
CA GLY A 104 -13.57 0.07 -12.27
C GLY A 104 -14.25 1.42 -12.50
N PHE A 105 -15.54 1.36 -12.75
CA PHE A 105 -16.42 2.51 -12.94
C PHE A 105 -17.08 2.89 -11.61
N VAL A 106 -17.10 4.19 -11.30
CA VAL A 106 -17.85 4.69 -10.14
C VAL A 106 -19.35 4.63 -10.46
N VAL A 107 -20.09 3.90 -9.65
CA VAL A 107 -21.55 3.75 -9.77
C VAL A 107 -22.26 4.76 -8.89
N LYS A 108 -21.75 4.98 -7.68
CA LYS A 108 -22.37 5.86 -6.69
C LYS A 108 -21.34 6.40 -5.71
N VAL A 109 -21.49 7.66 -5.35
CA VAL A 109 -20.79 8.27 -4.21
C VAL A 109 -21.84 8.66 -3.17
N VAL A 110 -21.60 8.29 -1.91
CA VAL A 110 -22.45 8.65 -0.77
C VAL A 110 -21.60 9.37 0.25
N ASP A 111 -21.87 10.66 0.43
CA ASP A 111 -21.25 11.47 1.46
C ASP A 111 -22.05 11.38 2.76
N LYS A 112 -21.33 11.11 3.85
CA LYS A 112 -21.79 11.23 5.24
C LYS A 112 -20.87 12.21 5.95
N LEU A 113 -21.30 12.73 7.10
CA LEU A 113 -20.60 13.76 7.89
C LEU A 113 -19.08 13.53 7.99
N ASP A 114 -18.64 12.30 8.30
CA ASP A 114 -17.22 11.98 8.51
C ASP A 114 -16.66 10.92 7.53
N ARG A 115 -17.48 10.48 6.56
CA ARG A 115 -17.12 9.36 5.69
C ARG A 115 -17.72 9.52 4.30
N ARG A 116 -16.90 9.24 3.29
CA ARG A 116 -17.36 9.07 1.91
C ARG A 116 -17.33 7.59 1.55
N HIS A 117 -18.45 7.09 1.04
CA HIS A 117 -18.53 5.75 0.46
C HIS A 117 -18.52 5.86 -1.06
N VAL A 118 -17.56 5.22 -1.71
CA VAL A 118 -17.48 5.14 -3.17
C VAL A 118 -17.79 3.71 -3.60
N TYR A 119 -18.81 3.53 -4.43
CA TYR A 119 -19.21 2.25 -4.97
C TYR A 119 -18.66 2.12 -6.39
N ILE A 120 -17.83 1.10 -6.61
CA ILE A 120 -17.12 0.84 -7.86
C ILE A 120 -17.59 -0.49 -8.43
N THR A 121 -17.76 -0.59 -9.74
CA THR A 121 -18.06 -1.85 -10.45
C THR A 121 -17.08 -2.08 -11.60
N ASP A 122 -16.98 -3.32 -12.07
CA ASP A 122 -16.19 -3.69 -13.25
C ASP A 122 -17.01 -4.60 -14.18
N GLN A 123 -16.36 -5.23 -15.16
CA GLN A 123 -17.02 -6.11 -16.13
C GLN A 123 -17.71 -7.34 -15.49
N SER A 124 -17.43 -7.66 -14.23
CA SER A 124 -18.10 -8.75 -13.53
C SER A 124 -19.51 -8.41 -13.03
N GLY A 125 -19.89 -7.13 -13.03
CA GLY A 125 -21.15 -6.65 -12.46
C GLY A 125 -21.20 -6.67 -10.92
N LEU A 126 -20.11 -7.10 -10.27
CA LEU A 126 -19.97 -7.00 -8.81
C LEU A 126 -19.68 -5.56 -8.38
N VAL A 127 -20.02 -5.24 -7.14
CA VAL A 127 -19.82 -3.90 -6.58
C VAL A 127 -18.86 -3.97 -5.39
N LEU A 128 -17.80 -3.15 -5.45
CA LEU A 128 -16.86 -2.91 -4.38
C LEU A 128 -17.19 -1.58 -3.70
N ARG A 129 -17.33 -1.57 -2.38
CA ARG A 129 -17.43 -0.34 -1.59
C ARG A 129 -16.05 0.04 -1.06
N VAL A 130 -15.59 1.24 -1.39
CA VAL A 130 -14.38 1.85 -0.86
C VAL A 130 -14.82 2.89 0.18
N ASP A 131 -14.36 2.70 1.41
CA ASP A 131 -14.62 3.61 2.53
C ASP A 131 -13.47 4.60 2.64
N GLN A 132 -13.74 5.88 2.39
CA GLN A 132 -12.79 6.98 2.54
C GLN A 132 -13.12 7.75 3.81
N GLN A 133 -12.15 7.85 4.72
CA GLN A 133 -12.22 8.85 5.80
C GLN A 133 -11.98 10.22 5.18
N THR A 134 -12.98 11.08 5.27
CA THR A 134 -12.86 12.48 4.86
C THR A 134 -12.35 13.28 6.04
N ASN A 135 -11.25 14.01 5.85
CA ASN A 135 -10.81 14.99 6.83
C ASN A 135 -11.87 16.10 6.86
N PRO A 136 -12.43 16.52 8.02
CA PRO A 136 -13.53 17.48 8.08
C PRO A 136 -13.23 18.86 7.47
N ALA A 137 -11.97 19.13 7.11
CA ALA A 137 -11.58 20.34 6.38
C ALA A 137 -11.94 20.30 4.88
N GLU A 138 -12.08 19.11 4.27
CA GLU A 138 -12.39 18.98 2.83
C GLU A 138 -13.90 18.98 2.52
N SER A 139 -14.74 18.69 3.52
CA SER A 139 -16.21 18.66 3.34
C SER A 139 -16.85 20.05 3.21
N LEU A 140 -16.12 21.12 3.50
CA LEU A 140 -16.61 22.51 3.44
C LEU A 140 -16.43 23.19 2.07
N GLN A 141 -15.79 22.54 1.09
CA GLN A 141 -15.58 23.13 -0.25
C GLN A 141 -16.62 22.69 -1.29
N GLY A 142 -17.46 21.68 -0.99
CA GLY A 142 -18.49 21.18 -1.91
C GLY A 142 -19.86 21.87 -1.83
N ALA A 143 -20.04 22.79 -0.87
CA ALA A 143 -21.29 23.52 -0.67
C ALA A 143 -21.11 25.01 -1.01
N ARG A 144 -21.05 25.32 -2.30
CA ARG A 144 -21.39 26.67 -2.77
C ARG A 144 -22.51 26.54 -3.81
N PRO A 145 -23.67 27.20 -3.57
CA PRO A 145 -24.70 27.36 -4.59
C PRO A 145 -24.23 28.26 -5.75
#